data_AF-A0A9D9LDN8-F1
#
_entry.id   AF-A0A9D9LDN8-F1
#
_cell.length_a   1.000
_cell.length_b   1.000
_cell.length_c   1.000
_cell.angle_alpha   90.00
_cell.angle_beta   90.00
_cell.angle_gamma   90.00
#
_symmetry.space_group_name_H-M   'P 1'
#
loop_
_entity.id
_entity.type
_entity.pdbx_description
1 polymer ?
#
loop_
_entity_poly.entity_id
_entity_poly.type
_entity_poly.pdbx_seq_one_letter_code
_entity_poly.pdbx_strand_id
1 'polypeptide(L)'
;MTRDQWTGIIQAVAATLCFSTGAVLVRWAADLSPVEVTALRLLVAGALVGVAARAAGHRVALPAREWARLVPIGITAALHFLTFIASLYFTTVAHALTLTYTAPLFIAALSFLVLGEPLPRRTVPAALAALVGVAVLAGFEPQLNRRMLLGDALALGAAVTFAA
;
A
#
# COMPACT_ATOMS: atom_id res chain seq x y z
N MET A 1 -4.61 -0.18 31.15
CA MET A 1 -3.81 -0.06 29.92
C MET A 1 -2.44 0.50 30.28
N THR A 2 -1.36 -0.06 29.73
CA THR A 2 0.01 0.38 29.99
C THR A 2 0.34 1.67 29.22
N ARG A 3 1.40 2.40 29.59
CA ARG A 3 1.86 3.59 28.85
C ARG A 3 2.19 3.26 27.39
N ASP A 4 2.78 2.09 27.14
CA ASP A 4 3.13 1.63 25.79
C ASP A 4 1.90 1.39 24.92
N GLN A 5 0.80 0.89 25.51
CA GLN A 5 -0.47 0.73 24.78
C GLN A 5 -1.03 2.07 24.32
N TRP A 6 -0.96 3.10 25.16
CA TRP A 6 -1.39 4.46 24.77
C TRP A 6 -0.51 5.06 23.68
N THR A 7 0.81 4.89 23.78
CA THR A 7 1.74 5.35 22.74
C THR A 7 1.45 4.67 21.40
N GLY A 8 1.23 3.34 21.40
CA GLY A 8 0.88 2.60 20.19
C GLY A 8 -0.45 3.06 19.56
N ILE A 9 -1.48 3.31 20.38
CA ILE A 9 -2.77 3.83 19.89
C ILE A 9 -2.60 5.20 19.25
N ILE A 10 -1.86 6.12 19.90
CA ILE A 10 -1.63 7.47 19.37
C ILE A 10 -0.88 7.40 18.04
N GLN A 11 0.15 6.55 17.95
CA GLN A 11 0.91 6.34 16.70
C GLN A 11 0.02 5.78 15.58
N ALA A 12 -0.84 4.81 15.87
CA ALA A 12 -1.76 4.24 14.90
C ALA A 12 -2.78 5.28 14.40
N VAL A 13 -3.32 6.10 15.29
CA VAL A 13 -4.24 7.20 14.93
C VAL A 13 -3.53 8.23 14.05
N ALA A 14 -2.33 8.68 14.44
CA ALA A 14 -1.55 9.62 13.64
C ALA A 14 -1.23 9.06 12.24
N ALA A 15 -0.78 7.81 12.16
CA ALA A 15 -0.50 7.13 10.89
C ALA A 15 -1.76 7.05 10.01
N THR A 16 -2.91 6.72 10.60
CA THR A 16 -4.19 6.62 9.88
C THR A 16 -4.61 7.98 9.32
N LEU A 17 -4.47 9.06 10.10
CA LEU A 17 -4.77 10.42 9.65
C LEU A 17 -3.87 10.86 8.49
N CYS A 18 -2.56 10.56 8.57
CA CYS A 18 -1.61 10.84 7.48
C CYS A 18 -1.92 10.02 6.23
N PHE A 19 -2.29 8.76 6.39
CA PHE A 19 -2.57 7.87 5.26
C PHE A 19 -3.87 8.25 4.53
N SER A 20 -4.93 8.57 5.26
CA SER A 20 -6.24 8.92 4.70
C SER A 20 -6.24 10.22 3.89
N THR A 21 -5.47 11.22 4.33
CA THR A 21 -5.30 12.48 3.58
C THR A 21 -4.38 12.32 2.37
N GLY A 22 -3.46 11.36 2.38
CA GLY A 22 -2.45 11.20 1.34
C GLY A 22 -3.02 11.00 -0.08
N ALA A 23 -4.04 10.16 -0.25
CA ALA A 23 -4.63 9.90 -1.57
C ALA A 23 -5.35 11.14 -2.14
N VAL A 24 -5.99 11.94 -1.29
CA VAL A 24 -6.65 13.19 -1.67
C VAL A 24 -5.63 14.24 -2.10
N LEU A 25 -4.56 14.41 -1.33
CA LEU A 25 -3.48 15.35 -1.64
C LEU A 25 -2.77 15.00 -2.95
N VAL A 26 -2.53 13.72 -3.22
CA VAL A 26 -1.96 13.26 -4.50
C VAL A 26 -2.87 13.64 -5.67
N ARG A 27 -4.18 13.47 -5.52
CA ARG A 27 -5.14 13.83 -6.56
C ARG A 27 -5.25 15.34 -6.77
N TRP A 28 -4.96 16.14 -5.75
CA TRP A 28 -4.83 17.60 -5.87
C TRP A 28 -3.52 18.05 -6.50
N ALA A 29 -2.44 17.27 -6.36
CA ALA A 29 -1.16 17.52 -7.02
C ALA A 29 -1.16 17.07 -8.50
N ALA A 30 -2.25 17.36 -9.23
CA ALA A 30 -2.55 16.81 -10.55
C ALA A 30 -1.52 17.17 -11.64
N ASP A 31 -0.70 18.21 -11.43
CA ASP A 31 0.31 18.67 -12.38
C ASP A 31 1.56 17.78 -12.41
N LEU A 32 1.74 16.90 -11.42
CA LEU A 32 2.86 15.96 -11.37
C LEU A 32 2.43 14.61 -11.95
N SER A 33 3.34 13.95 -12.68
CA SER A 33 3.13 12.59 -13.14
C SER A 33 3.14 11.58 -11.96
N PRO A 34 2.49 10.41 -12.11
CA PRO A 34 2.52 9.37 -11.08
C PRO A 34 3.93 8.93 -10.67
N VAL A 35 4.88 8.95 -11.61
CA VAL A 35 6.27 8.61 -11.37
C VAL A 35 6.94 9.67 -10.50
N GLU A 36 6.74 10.95 -10.79
CA GLU A 36 7.30 12.06 -10.00
C GLU A 36 6.76 12.06 -8.57
N VAL A 37 5.43 11.92 -8.40
CA VAL A 37 4.81 11.83 -7.08
C VAL A 37 5.37 10.64 -6.29
N THR A 38 5.48 9.48 -6.93
CA THR A 38 6.00 8.27 -6.29
C THR A 38 7.46 8.42 -5.89
N ALA A 39 8.30 8.91 -6.81
CA ALA A 39 9.73 9.10 -6.57
C ALA A 39 9.96 10.10 -5.42
N LEU A 40 9.30 11.25 -5.44
CA LEU A 40 9.42 12.25 -4.38
C LEU A 40 8.95 11.69 -3.04
N ARG A 41 7.83 10.97 -3.00
CA ARG A 41 7.31 10.36 -1.77
C ARG A 41 8.28 9.36 -1.16
N LEU A 42 8.84 8.47 -1.98
CA LEU A 42 9.79 7.45 -1.52
C LEU A 42 11.14 8.06 -1.11
N LEU A 43 11.63 9.06 -1.84
CA LEU A 43 12.86 9.77 -1.50
C LEU A 43 12.72 10.52 -0.18
N VAL A 44 11.65 11.29 0.00
CA VAL A 44 11.39 12.05 1.24
C VAL A 44 11.19 11.09 2.41
N ALA A 45 10.41 10.02 2.23
CA ALA A 45 10.22 9.01 3.28
C ALA A 45 11.55 8.34 3.67
N GLY A 46 12.34 7.91 2.69
CA GLY A 46 13.65 7.29 2.93
C GLY A 46 14.63 8.24 3.61
N ALA A 47 14.66 9.51 3.21
CA ALA A 47 15.48 10.53 3.85
C ALA A 47 15.06 10.78 5.30
N LEU A 48 13.75 10.94 5.57
CA LEU A 48 13.23 11.16 6.92
C LEU A 48 13.52 9.98 7.84
N VAL A 49 13.30 8.76 7.37
CA VAL A 49 13.64 7.54 8.13
C VAL A 49 15.14 7.46 8.36
N GLY A 50 15.97 7.77 7.35
CA GLY A 50 17.42 7.81 7.49
C GLY A 50 17.91 8.84 8.49
N VAL A 51 17.32 10.04 8.51
CA VAL A 51 17.63 11.10 9.50
C VAL A 51 17.20 10.67 10.89
N ALA A 52 15.98 10.14 11.05
CA ALA A 52 15.47 9.67 12.33
C ALA A 52 16.33 8.53 12.90
N ALA A 53 16.74 7.58 12.06
CA ALA A 53 17.64 6.49 12.45
C ALA A 53 19.00 7.03 12.92
N ARG A 54 19.60 7.98 12.21
CA ARG A 54 20.85 8.61 12.64
C ARG A 54 20.69 9.39 13.95
N ALA A 55 19.59 10.13 14.10
CA ALA A 55 19.29 10.88 15.32
C ALA A 55 19.10 9.94 16.54
N ALA A 56 18.58 8.74 16.31
CA ALA A 56 18.49 7.66 17.31
C ALA A 56 19.82 6.91 17.54
N GLY A 57 20.93 7.36 16.95
CA GLY A 57 22.26 6.75 17.09
C GLY A 57 22.45 5.45 16.30
N HIS A 58 21.55 5.13 15.38
CA HIS A 58 21.64 3.91 14.57
C HIS A 58 22.57 4.13 13.36
N ARG A 59 23.37 3.10 13.04
CA ARG A 59 24.19 3.12 11.83
C ARG A 59 23.34 2.80 10.62
N VAL A 60 23.30 3.70 9.64
CA VAL A 60 22.56 3.53 8.36
C VAL A 60 23.43 2.86 7.28
N ALA A 61 24.54 2.23 7.67
CA ALA A 61 25.42 1.52 6.76
C ALA A 61 25.03 0.04 6.69
N LEU A 62 24.72 -0.44 5.48
CA LEU A 62 24.37 -1.82 5.23
C LEU A 62 25.54 -2.56 4.57
N PRO A 63 25.86 -3.79 5.00
CA PRO A 63 26.88 -4.59 4.34
C PRO A 63 26.42 -4.98 2.92
N ALA A 64 27.36 -5.06 1.98
CA ALA A 64 27.10 -5.35 0.56
C ALA A 64 26.17 -6.58 0.35
N ARG A 65 26.33 -7.62 1.18
CA ARG A 65 25.53 -8.85 1.14
C ARG A 65 24.03 -8.64 1.41
N GLU A 66 23.66 -7.60 2.16
CA GLU A 66 22.26 -7.34 2.52
C GLU A 66 21.48 -6.63 1.41
N TRP A 67 22.19 -5.95 0.50
CA TRP A 67 21.56 -5.33 -0.67
C TRP A 67 20.84 -6.35 -1.55
N ALA A 68 21.36 -7.58 -1.66
CA ALA A 68 20.69 -8.65 -2.41
C ALA A 68 19.30 -9.00 -1.83
N ARG A 69 19.07 -8.77 -0.53
CA ARG A 69 17.76 -8.99 0.12
C ARG A 69 16.90 -7.72 0.10
N LEU A 70 17.51 -6.56 0.25
CA LEU A 70 16.79 -5.28 0.36
C LEU A 70 16.38 -4.69 -0.98
N VAL A 71 17.15 -4.90 -2.05
CA VAL A 71 16.80 -4.40 -3.39
C VAL A 71 15.47 -4.97 -3.89
N PRO A 72 15.21 -6.28 -3.81
CA PRO A 72 13.89 -6.83 -4.16
C PRO A 72 12.75 -6.21 -3.34
N ILE A 73 12.94 -6.06 -2.02
CA ILE A 73 11.93 -5.43 -1.13
C ILE A 73 11.67 -3.98 -1.55
N GLY A 74 12.73 -3.22 -1.85
CA GLY A 74 12.61 -1.85 -2.33
C GLY A 74 11.94 -1.73 -3.69
N ILE A 75 12.23 -2.65 -4.62
CA ILE A 75 11.59 -2.71 -5.93
C ILE A 75 10.10 -3.03 -5.77
N THR A 76 9.75 -4.03 -4.97
CA THR A 76 8.36 -4.40 -4.70
C THR A 76 7.59 -3.24 -4.07
N ALA A 77 8.19 -2.55 -3.08
CA ALA A 77 7.60 -1.34 -2.49
C ALA A 77 7.44 -0.21 -3.52
N ALA A 78 8.43 0.01 -4.38
CA ALA A 78 8.36 1.02 -5.43
C ALA A 78 7.26 0.71 -6.45
N LEU A 79 7.12 -0.55 -6.86
CA LEU A 79 6.05 -1.01 -7.73
C LEU A 79 4.67 -0.85 -7.08
N HIS A 80 4.54 -1.19 -5.80
CA HIS A 80 3.32 -0.96 -5.03
C HIS A 80 2.90 0.50 -5.05
N PHE A 81 3.79 1.40 -4.64
CA PHE A 81 3.45 2.83 -4.60
C PHE A 81 3.22 3.40 -6.00
N LEU A 82 3.99 2.99 -7.02
CA LEU A 82 3.81 3.48 -8.38
C LEU A 82 2.46 3.06 -8.94
N THR A 83 2.10 1.79 -8.81
CA THR A 83 0.81 1.27 -9.31
C THR A 83 -0.37 1.85 -8.54
N PHE A 84 -0.24 2.01 -7.21
CA PHE A 84 -1.25 2.68 -6.39
C PHE A 84 -1.45 4.14 -6.82
N ILE A 85 -0.38 4.93 -6.90
CA ILE A 85 -0.46 6.34 -7.28
C ILE A 85 -1.00 6.47 -8.70
N ALA A 86 -0.49 5.67 -9.65
CA ALA A 86 -0.99 5.68 -11.02
C ALA A 86 -2.50 5.38 -11.09
N SER A 87 -3.00 4.42 -10.31
CA SER A 87 -4.44 4.10 -10.28
C SER A 87 -5.31 5.34 -9.98
N LEU A 88 -4.87 6.23 -9.08
CA LEU A 88 -5.60 7.44 -8.69
C LEU A 88 -5.79 8.45 -9.84
N TYR A 89 -5.00 8.35 -10.92
CA TYR A 89 -5.08 9.20 -12.12
C TYR A 89 -6.02 8.63 -13.20
N PHE A 90 -6.37 7.35 -13.07
CA PHE A 90 -7.15 6.60 -14.07
C PHE A 90 -8.54 6.19 -13.56
N THR A 91 -8.71 6.00 -12.25
CA THR A 91 -9.99 5.64 -11.62
C THR A 91 -10.33 6.57 -10.45
N THR A 92 -11.43 6.33 -9.74
CA THR A 92 -11.83 7.10 -8.56
C THR A 92 -11.01 6.70 -7.34
N VAL A 93 -10.86 7.61 -6.36
CA VAL A 93 -10.19 7.29 -5.09
C VAL A 93 -10.91 6.13 -4.39
N ALA A 94 -12.24 6.07 -4.50
CA ALA A 94 -13.05 4.98 -3.97
C ALA A 94 -12.67 3.63 -4.59
N HIS A 95 -12.65 3.51 -5.92
CA HIS A 95 -12.27 2.28 -6.62
C HIS A 95 -10.83 1.86 -6.32
N ALA A 96 -9.88 2.80 -6.40
CA ALA A 96 -8.47 2.52 -6.16
C ALA A 96 -8.21 1.98 -4.75
N LEU A 97 -8.73 2.65 -3.71
CA LEU A 97 -8.57 2.21 -2.32
C LEU A 97 -9.27 0.87 -2.09
N THR A 98 -10.48 0.73 -2.60
CA THR A 98 -11.30 -0.47 -2.49
C THR A 98 -10.58 -1.71 -3.04
N LEU A 99 -10.06 -1.62 -4.27
CA LEU A 99 -9.29 -2.69 -4.88
C LEU A 99 -7.95 -2.92 -4.15
N THR A 100 -7.26 -1.87 -3.74
CA THR A 100 -5.99 -1.99 -3.01
C THR A 100 -6.19 -2.70 -1.65
N TYR A 101 -7.30 -2.45 -0.96
CA TYR A 101 -7.66 -3.11 0.30
C TYR A 101 -8.02 -4.58 0.18
N THR A 102 -8.02 -5.14 -1.04
CA THR A 102 -8.04 -6.59 -1.26
C THR A 102 -6.67 -7.25 -1.07
N ALA A 103 -5.60 -6.49 -0.76
CA ALA A 103 -4.26 -7.02 -0.47
C ALA A 103 -4.23 -8.22 0.50
N PRO A 104 -5.03 -8.27 1.59
CA PRO A 104 -5.07 -9.44 2.48
C PRO A 104 -5.43 -10.76 1.78
N LEU A 105 -6.18 -10.73 0.68
CA LEU A 105 -6.49 -11.91 -0.13
C LEU A 105 -5.23 -12.45 -0.80
N PHE A 106 -4.44 -11.55 -1.38
CA PHE A 106 -3.18 -11.89 -2.01
C PHE A 106 -2.13 -12.32 -0.99
N ILE A 107 -2.09 -11.69 0.18
CA ILE A 107 -1.24 -12.12 1.31
C ILE A 107 -1.58 -13.56 1.68
N ALA A 108 -2.86 -13.88 1.91
CA ALA A 108 -3.28 -15.22 2.24
C ALA A 108 -2.88 -16.24 1.16
N ALA A 109 -3.11 -15.90 -0.12
CA ALA A 109 -2.75 -16.76 -1.24
C ALA A 109 -1.22 -16.97 -1.35
N LEU A 110 -0.43 -15.91 -1.25
CA LEU A 110 1.03 -15.98 -1.33
C LEU A 110 1.65 -16.67 -0.10
N SER A 111 1.13 -16.45 1.11
CA SER A 111 1.55 -17.19 2.31
C SER A 111 1.33 -18.69 2.14
N PHE A 112 0.20 -19.11 1.57
CA PHE A 112 -0.06 -20.52 1.29
C PHE A 112 0.88 -21.07 0.20
N LEU A 113 1.05 -20.35 -0.90
CA LEU A 113 1.81 -20.83 -2.06
C LEU A 113 3.33 -20.78 -1.87
N VAL A 114 3.84 -19.74 -1.22
CA VAL A 114 5.29 -19.45 -1.09
C VAL A 114 5.82 -19.95 0.25
N LEU A 115 5.11 -19.72 1.35
CA LEU A 115 5.54 -20.13 2.70
C LEU A 115 5.00 -21.52 3.10
N GLY A 116 3.99 -22.04 2.39
CA GLY A 116 3.37 -23.34 2.72
C GLY A 116 2.48 -23.28 3.97
N GLU A 117 2.08 -22.10 4.42
CA GLU A 117 1.29 -21.94 5.63
C GLU A 117 -0.17 -22.37 5.41
N PRO A 118 -0.74 -23.26 6.24
CA PRO A 118 -2.11 -23.72 6.07
C PRO A 118 -3.10 -22.58 6.29
N LEU A 119 -3.98 -22.35 5.32
CA LEU A 119 -5.02 -21.33 5.41
C LEU A 119 -6.04 -21.69 6.49
N PRO A 120 -6.21 -20.86 7.54
CA PRO A 120 -7.28 -21.06 8.51
C PRO A 120 -8.63 -21.09 7.80
N ARG A 121 -9.53 -22.00 8.24
CA ARG A 121 -10.89 -22.11 7.66
C ARG A 121 -11.70 -20.80 7.74
N ARG A 122 -11.30 -19.87 8.62
CA ARG A 122 -11.89 -18.54 8.79
C ARG A 122 -11.43 -17.52 7.74
N THR A 123 -10.34 -17.78 7.01
CA THR A 123 -9.80 -16.86 6.01
C THR A 123 -10.72 -16.71 4.81
N VAL A 124 -11.35 -17.80 4.35
CA VAL A 124 -12.28 -17.78 3.20
C VAL A 124 -13.52 -16.91 3.48
N PRO A 125 -14.27 -17.06 4.59
CA PRO A 125 -15.40 -16.17 4.85
C PRO A 125 -14.97 -14.72 5.12
N ALA A 126 -13.81 -14.47 5.74
CA ALA A 126 -13.27 -13.12 5.92
C ALA A 126 -12.91 -12.47 4.57
N ALA A 127 -12.34 -13.24 3.64
CA ALA A 127 -12.04 -12.83 2.29
C ALA A 127 -13.31 -12.45 1.50
N LEU A 128 -14.34 -13.30 1.58
CA LEU A 128 -15.64 -13.01 0.96
C LEU A 128 -16.29 -11.77 1.55
N ALA A 129 -16.25 -11.60 2.88
CA ALA A 129 -16.77 -10.41 3.54
C ALA A 129 -16.02 -9.13 3.11
N ALA A 130 -14.69 -9.19 2.97
CA ALA A 130 -13.89 -8.10 2.44
C ALA A 130 -14.27 -7.76 1.00
N LEU A 131 -14.42 -8.77 0.12
CA LEU A 131 -14.88 -8.58 -1.27
C LEU A 131 -16.27 -7.93 -1.34
N VAL A 132 -17.19 -8.31 -0.45
CA VAL A 132 -18.51 -7.67 -0.36
C VAL A 132 -18.40 -6.21 0.08
N GLY A 133 -17.61 -5.93 1.12
CA GLY A 133 -17.36 -4.56 1.57
C GLY A 133 -16.73 -3.70 0.47
N VAL A 134 -15.81 -4.28 -0.30
CA VAL A 134 -15.21 -3.69 -1.49
C VAL A 134 -16.26 -3.40 -2.56
N ALA A 135 -17.11 -4.36 -2.92
CA ALA A 135 -18.18 -4.14 -3.89
C ALA A 135 -19.16 -3.03 -3.45
N VAL A 136 -19.46 -2.95 -2.14
CA VAL A 136 -20.30 -1.89 -1.57
C VAL A 136 -19.60 -0.52 -1.64
N LEU A 137 -18.31 -0.44 -1.32
CA LEU A 137 -17.53 0.81 -1.34
C LEU A 137 -17.22 1.32 -2.75
N ALA A 138 -16.98 0.42 -3.71
CA ALA A 138 -16.85 0.78 -5.12
C ALA A 138 -18.18 1.34 -5.66
N GLY A 139 -19.31 0.84 -5.14
CA GLY A 139 -20.64 1.21 -5.60
C GLY A 139 -20.94 0.67 -7.00
N PHE A 140 -22.06 1.13 -7.57
CA PHE A 140 -22.41 0.88 -8.96
C PHE A 140 -21.98 2.10 -9.78
N GLU A 141 -20.83 2.00 -10.45
CA GLU A 141 -20.31 3.07 -11.32
C GLU A 141 -20.83 2.88 -12.76
N PRO A 142 -21.77 3.70 -13.26
CA PRO A 142 -22.38 3.51 -14.57
C PRO A 142 -21.44 3.82 -15.74
N GLN A 143 -20.28 4.44 -15.49
CA GLN A 143 -19.33 4.89 -16.50
C GLN A 143 -18.04 4.05 -16.57
N LEU A 144 -18.15 2.75 -16.33
CA LEU A 144 -17.04 1.80 -16.41
C LEU A 144 -16.43 1.79 -17.83
N ASN A 145 -15.37 2.58 -18.02
CA ASN A 145 -14.73 2.81 -19.31
C ASN A 145 -13.29 2.25 -19.33
N ARG A 146 -12.66 2.24 -20.50
CA ARG A 146 -11.31 1.66 -20.67
C ARG A 146 -10.26 2.34 -19.79
N ARG A 147 -10.41 3.64 -19.53
CA ARG A 147 -9.49 4.40 -18.66
C ARG A 147 -9.61 3.93 -17.21
N MET A 148 -10.83 3.77 -16.72
CA MET A 148 -11.10 3.26 -15.37
C MET A 148 -10.60 1.83 -15.20
N LEU A 149 -10.83 0.96 -16.20
CA LEU A 149 -10.30 -0.42 -16.18
C LEU A 149 -8.78 -0.48 -16.04
N LEU A 150 -8.05 0.44 -16.68
CA LEU A 150 -6.59 0.54 -16.50
C LEU A 150 -6.24 0.96 -15.07
N GLY A 151 -6.98 1.91 -14.49
CA GLY A 151 -6.81 2.31 -13.10
C GLY A 151 -7.08 1.17 -12.12
N ASP A 152 -8.15 0.42 -12.34
CA ASP A 152 -8.55 -0.71 -11.51
C ASP A 152 -7.52 -1.85 -11.61
N ALA A 153 -6.99 -2.13 -12.81
CA ALA A 153 -5.89 -3.08 -13.00
C ALA A 153 -4.61 -2.65 -12.27
N LEU A 154 -4.27 -1.36 -12.28
CA LEU A 154 -3.15 -0.81 -11.52
C LEU A 154 -3.38 -0.94 -10.00
N ALA A 155 -4.59 -0.69 -9.51
CA ALA A 155 -4.92 -0.85 -8.09
C ALA A 155 -4.82 -2.32 -7.64
N LEU A 156 -5.23 -3.27 -8.48
CA LEU A 156 -4.99 -4.70 -8.23
C LEU A 156 -3.50 -5.04 -8.25
N GLY A 157 -2.72 -4.46 -9.17
CA GLY A 157 -1.27 -4.58 -9.17
C GLY A 157 -0.64 -4.06 -7.88
N ALA A 158 -1.15 -2.97 -7.32
CA ALA A 158 -0.75 -2.46 -6.02
C ALA A 158 -1.07 -3.45 -4.89
N ALA A 159 -2.26 -4.07 -4.90
CA ALA A 159 -2.64 -5.08 -3.91
C ALA A 159 -1.72 -6.32 -3.94
N VAL A 160 -1.36 -6.80 -5.14
CA VAL A 160 -0.46 -7.96 -5.31
C VAL A 160 0.96 -7.62 -4.85
N THR A 161 1.49 -6.48 -5.26
CA THR A 161 2.84 -6.04 -4.89
C THR A 161 2.93 -5.67 -3.41
N PHE A 162 1.85 -5.24 -2.77
CA PHE A 162 1.83 -5.10 -1.31
C PHE A 162 2.00 -6.43 -0.57
N ALA A 163 1.52 -7.52 -1.18
CA ALA A 163 1.52 -8.85 -0.60
C ALA A 163 2.80 -9.66 -0.84
N ALA A 164 3.62 -9.23 -1.80
CA ALA A 164 4.84 -9.91 -2.25
C ALA A 164 6.07 -9.52 -1.41
#